data_AF-A0A7M7NWK7-F1
#
_entry.id   AF-A0A7M7NWK7-F1
#
_cell.length_a   1.000
_cell.length_b   1.000
_cell.length_c   1.000
_cell.angle_alpha   90.00
_cell.angle_beta   90.00
_cell.angle_gamma   90.00
#
_symmetry.space_group_name_H-M   'P 1'
#
loop_
_entity.id
_entity.type
_entity.pdbx_description
1 polymer ?
#
loop_
_entity_poly.entity_id
_entity_poly.type
_entity_poly.pdbx_seq_one_letter_code
_entity_poly.pdbx_strand_id
1 'polypeptide(L)'
;MHYSSSAKSQSQKRIQYDPSSLRIKSTKMAAISLRSQSLSLYKSLLRTALKWEASSGVLSDTKSEREYIKTETKELFRKNRQLTDVEEIKLCIQEGESRLTMALHYRTPYPRPVNIPYGGLPPSMSKDKKAQVRLRKQAKPVYMKSHDEY
;
A
#
# COMPACT_ATOMS: atom_id res chain seq x y z
N MET A 1 -1.84 -59.04 55.74
CA MET A 1 -1.91 -57.63 55.32
C MET A 1 -1.72 -57.58 53.81
N HIS A 2 -2.80 -57.50 53.04
CA HIS A 2 -2.76 -57.42 51.57
C HIS A 2 -2.74 -55.95 51.16
N TYR A 3 -1.68 -55.52 50.46
CA TYR A 3 -1.67 -54.22 49.76
C TYR A 3 -2.00 -54.46 48.29
N SER A 4 -3.16 -53.98 47.86
CA SER A 4 -3.59 -53.97 46.46
C SER A 4 -3.19 -52.63 45.83
N SER A 5 -2.30 -52.66 44.84
CA SER A 5 -1.84 -51.48 44.12
C SER A 5 -2.77 -51.19 42.94
N SER A 6 -3.58 -50.13 43.05
CA SER A 6 -4.45 -49.66 41.96
C SER A 6 -3.69 -48.66 41.09
N ALA A 7 -3.24 -49.11 39.92
CA ALA A 7 -2.66 -48.26 38.91
C ALA A 7 -3.77 -47.49 38.17
N LYS A 8 -3.88 -46.18 38.42
CA LYS A 8 -4.74 -45.28 37.64
C LYS A 8 -4.09 -44.99 36.28
N SER A 9 -4.68 -45.55 35.22
CA SER A 9 -4.35 -45.20 33.83
C SER A 9 -4.80 -43.77 33.51
N GLN A 10 -3.87 -42.82 33.50
CA GLN A 10 -4.10 -41.48 32.97
C GLN A 10 -4.05 -41.53 31.45
N SER A 11 -5.23 -41.55 30.83
CA SER A 11 -5.40 -41.43 29.38
C SER A 11 -4.96 -40.03 28.93
N GLN A 12 -3.73 -39.93 28.42
CA GLN A 12 -3.20 -38.73 27.78
C GLN A 12 -3.97 -38.49 26.47
N LYS A 13 -4.92 -37.54 26.48
CA LYS A 13 -5.54 -37.04 25.25
C LYS A 13 -4.44 -36.43 24.37
N ARG A 14 -4.07 -37.15 23.31
CA ARG A 14 -3.19 -36.67 22.24
C ARG A 14 -3.85 -35.46 21.59
N ILE A 15 -3.40 -34.25 21.91
CA ILE A 15 -3.80 -33.04 21.19
C ILE A 15 -3.25 -33.18 19.77
N GLN A 16 -4.13 -33.47 18.81
CA GLN A 16 -3.76 -33.42 17.40
C GLN A 16 -3.40 -31.96 17.07
N TYR A 17 -2.13 -31.73 16.78
CA TYR A 17 -1.65 -30.46 16.24
C TYR A 17 -2.18 -30.32 14.81
N ASP A 18 -3.07 -29.34 14.61
CA ASP A 18 -3.58 -28.96 13.30
C ASP A 18 -2.78 -27.75 12.76
N PRO A 19 -1.92 -27.95 11.74
CA PRO A 19 -1.12 -26.89 11.14
C PRO A 19 -1.97 -25.79 10.46
N SER A 20 -3.22 -26.08 10.10
CA SER A 20 -4.10 -25.12 9.42
C SER A 20 -4.54 -23.98 10.35
N SER A 21 -4.70 -24.27 11.65
CA SER A 21 -5.03 -23.27 12.68
C SER A 21 -3.97 -22.17 12.82
N LEU A 22 -2.68 -22.53 12.73
CA LEU A 22 -1.58 -21.55 12.78
C LEU A 22 -1.55 -20.67 11.54
N ARG A 23 -1.82 -21.24 10.36
CA ARG A 23 -1.89 -20.49 9.10
C ARG A 23 -3.01 -19.46 9.12
N ILE A 24 -4.20 -19.82 9.63
CA ILE A 24 -5.35 -18.93 9.76
C ILE A 24 -5.09 -17.80 10.78
N LYS A 25 -4.39 -18.08 11.89
CA LYS A 25 -4.01 -17.06 12.88
C LYS A 25 -2.99 -16.07 12.29
N SER A 26 -2.00 -16.58 11.57
CA SER A 26 -0.96 -15.77 10.93
C SER A 26 -1.53 -14.81 9.87
N THR A 27 -2.45 -15.28 9.02
CA THR A 27 -3.10 -14.44 7.99
C THR A 27 -3.99 -13.36 8.59
N LYS A 28 -4.74 -13.68 9.66
CA LYS A 28 -5.53 -12.68 10.40
C LYS A 28 -4.64 -11.61 11.03
N MET A 29 -3.52 -11.99 11.65
CA MET A 29 -2.55 -11.03 12.23
C MET A 29 -1.93 -10.13 11.15
N ALA A 30 -1.57 -10.69 10.00
CA ALA A 30 -1.06 -9.91 8.87
C ALA A 30 -2.09 -8.89 8.34
N ALA A 31 -3.36 -9.29 8.23
CA ALA A 31 -4.44 -8.40 7.80
C ALA A 31 -4.69 -7.26 8.80
N ILE A 32 -4.64 -7.54 10.12
CA ILE A 32 -4.75 -6.52 11.18
C ILE A 32 -3.59 -5.51 11.07
N SER A 33 -2.37 -6.00 10.84
CA SER A 33 -1.19 -5.16 10.65
C SER A 33 -1.34 -4.21 9.46
N LEU A 34 -1.78 -4.72 8.30
CA LEU A 34 -1.98 -3.91 7.10
C LEU A 34 -3.09 -2.87 7.27
N ARG A 35 -4.19 -3.23 7.94
CA ARG A 35 -5.27 -2.27 8.25
C ARG A 35 -4.76 -1.12 9.13
N SER A 36 -3.95 -1.43 10.14
CA SER A 36 -3.34 -0.43 11.01
C SER A 36 -2.42 0.51 10.23
N GLN A 37 -1.55 -0.04 9.37
CA GLN A 37 -0.65 0.72 8.52
C GLN A 37 -1.42 1.65 7.57
N SER A 38 -2.44 1.12 6.88
CA SER A 38 -3.32 1.89 6.00
C SER A 38 -3.99 3.06 6.73
N LEU A 39 -4.56 2.83 7.92
CA LEU A 39 -5.18 3.89 8.72
C LEU A 39 -4.17 4.91 9.25
N SER A 40 -2.95 4.47 9.59
CA SER A 40 -1.86 5.37 9.99
C SER A 40 -1.49 6.30 8.84
N LEU A 41 -1.28 5.75 7.65
CA LEU A 41 -0.98 6.50 6.43
C LEU A 41 -2.10 7.51 6.11
N TYR A 42 -3.37 7.08 6.15
CA TYR A 42 -4.52 7.96 5.95
C TYR A 42 -4.50 9.18 6.88
N LYS A 43 -4.27 8.94 8.18
CA LYS A 43 -4.17 10.03 9.17
C LYS A 43 -2.98 10.94 8.89
N SER A 44 -1.84 10.39 8.50
CA SER A 44 -0.64 11.17 8.16
C SER A 44 -0.86 12.05 6.94
N LEU A 45 -1.52 11.55 5.89
CA LEU A 45 -1.89 12.32 4.71
C LEU A 45 -2.85 13.47 5.06
N LEU A 46 -3.88 13.21 5.85
CA LEU A 46 -4.81 14.26 6.27
C LEU A 46 -4.15 15.31 7.18
N ARG A 47 -3.26 14.91 8.09
CA ARG A 47 -2.47 15.86 8.88
C ARG A 47 -1.54 16.69 8.01
N THR A 48 -0.96 16.07 6.98
CA THR A 48 -0.13 16.77 5.99
C THR A 48 -0.97 17.81 5.26
N ALA A 49 -2.16 17.46 4.79
CA ALA A 49 -3.10 18.41 4.19
C ALA A 49 -3.43 19.58 5.13
N LEU A 50 -3.61 19.33 6.44
CA LEU A 50 -3.89 20.42 7.40
C LEU A 50 -2.69 21.37 7.60
N LYS A 51 -1.48 20.82 7.63
CA LYS A 51 -0.24 21.58 7.84
C LYS A 51 0.40 22.09 6.54
N TRP A 52 -0.21 21.81 5.39
CA TRP A 52 0.39 22.12 4.11
C TRP A 52 0.41 23.63 3.87
N GLU A 53 1.50 24.11 3.29
CA GLU A 53 1.66 25.51 2.87
C GLU A 53 2.24 25.49 1.47
N ALA A 54 1.64 26.25 0.56
CA ALA A 54 2.11 26.30 -0.82
C ALA A 54 3.48 26.99 -0.88
N SER A 55 4.35 26.47 -1.75
CA SER A 55 5.68 27.05 -1.97
C SER A 55 5.61 28.48 -2.54
N SER A 56 4.49 28.85 -3.18
CA SER A 56 4.25 30.19 -3.69
C SER A 56 3.98 31.23 -2.59
N GLY A 57 3.68 30.80 -1.37
CA GLY A 57 3.26 31.69 -0.27
C GLY A 57 1.85 32.28 -0.45
N VAL A 58 1.15 31.97 -1.54
CA VAL A 58 -0.18 32.50 -1.83
C VAL A 58 -1.24 31.69 -1.07
N LEU A 59 -2.16 32.39 -0.40
CA LEU A 59 -3.21 31.75 0.40
C LEU A 59 -4.20 30.95 -0.45
N SER A 60 -4.53 31.41 -1.67
CA SER A 60 -5.39 30.67 -2.60
C SER A 60 -4.77 29.35 -3.06
N ASP A 61 -3.46 29.36 -3.31
CA ASP A 61 -2.72 28.18 -3.73
C ASP A 61 -2.65 27.19 -2.58
N THR A 62 -2.31 27.68 -1.37
CA THR A 62 -2.33 26.85 -0.16
C THR A 62 -3.70 26.20 0.04
N LYS A 63 -4.80 26.95 -0.09
CA LYS A 63 -6.15 26.39 0.04
C LYS A 63 -6.42 25.33 -1.02
N SER A 64 -6.06 25.57 -2.27
CA SER A 64 -6.27 24.67 -3.39
C SER A 64 -5.47 23.37 -3.23
N GLU A 65 -4.19 23.48 -2.85
CA GLU A 65 -3.30 22.36 -2.60
C GLU A 65 -3.74 21.52 -1.40
N ARG A 66 -4.18 22.16 -0.30
CA ARG A 66 -4.76 21.47 0.86
C ARG A 66 -5.99 20.66 0.49
N GLU A 67 -6.91 21.26 -0.27
CA GLU A 67 -8.13 20.58 -0.69
C GLU A 67 -7.84 19.45 -1.68
N TYR A 68 -6.85 19.62 -2.55
CA TYR A 68 -6.36 18.57 -3.44
C TYR A 68 -5.89 17.34 -2.65
N ILE A 69 -4.93 17.52 -1.72
CA ILE A 69 -4.40 16.40 -0.90
C ILE A 69 -5.54 15.69 -0.17
N LYS A 70 -6.44 16.46 0.44
CA LYS A 70 -7.57 15.93 1.20
C LYS A 70 -8.55 15.15 0.32
N THR A 71 -8.90 15.67 -0.85
CA THR A 71 -9.86 15.06 -1.77
C THR A 71 -9.29 13.78 -2.36
N GLU A 72 -8.08 13.85 -2.92
CA GLU A 72 -7.38 12.69 -3.49
C GLU A 72 -7.23 11.57 -2.44
N THR A 73 -6.78 11.92 -1.23
CA THR A 73 -6.65 10.94 -0.13
C THR A 73 -7.98 10.26 0.17
N LYS A 74 -9.08 11.01 0.28
CA LYS A 74 -10.40 10.42 0.55
C LYS A 74 -10.87 9.54 -0.60
N GLU A 75 -10.68 9.97 -1.84
CA GLU A 75 -11.14 9.25 -3.02
C GLU A 75 -10.40 7.92 -3.19
N LEU A 76 -9.06 7.92 -3.11
CA LEU A 76 -8.25 6.71 -3.27
C LEU A 76 -8.52 5.69 -2.15
N PHE A 77 -8.61 6.13 -0.89
CA PHE A 77 -8.95 5.22 0.21
C PHE A 77 -10.37 4.69 0.10
N ARG A 78 -11.32 5.49 -0.40
CA ARG A 78 -12.70 5.03 -0.63
C ARG A 78 -12.78 4.04 -1.77
N LYS A 79 -12.04 4.26 -2.86
CA LYS A 79 -11.92 3.37 -4.02
C LYS A 79 -11.36 2.01 -3.61
N ASN A 80 -10.33 1.99 -2.77
CA ASN A 80 -9.65 0.77 -2.34
C ASN A 80 -10.28 0.10 -1.11
N ARG A 81 -11.44 0.57 -0.62
CA ARG A 81 -12.07 0.06 0.62
C ARG A 81 -12.38 -1.44 0.59
N GLN A 82 -12.69 -1.98 -0.60
CA GLN A 82 -13.07 -3.37 -0.80
C GLN A 82 -11.89 -4.27 -1.20
N LEU A 83 -10.67 -3.72 -1.25
CA LEU A 83 -9.47 -4.46 -1.60
C LEU A 83 -9.17 -5.51 -0.52
N THR A 84 -9.08 -6.78 -0.93
CA THR A 84 -8.82 -7.91 -0.03
C THR A 84 -7.49 -8.59 -0.29
N ASP A 85 -6.89 -8.38 -1.47
CA ASP A 85 -5.58 -8.94 -1.78
C ASP A 85 -4.47 -8.23 -0.98
N VAL A 86 -3.67 -9.04 -0.29
CA VAL A 86 -2.63 -8.60 0.64
C VAL A 86 -1.53 -7.85 -0.09
N GLU A 87 -1.13 -8.32 -1.28
CA GLU A 87 -0.05 -7.71 -2.04
C GLU A 87 -0.50 -6.40 -2.71
N GLU A 88 -1.71 -6.34 -3.25
CA GLU A 88 -2.30 -5.08 -3.71
C GLU A 88 -2.42 -4.04 -2.57
N ILE A 89 -2.83 -4.44 -1.36
CA ILE A 89 -2.91 -3.52 -0.21
C ILE A 89 -1.52 -2.94 0.11
N LYS A 90 -0.49 -3.79 0.15
CA LYS A 90 0.90 -3.34 0.39
C LYS A 90 1.36 -2.36 -0.68
N LEU A 91 1.07 -2.65 -1.95
CA LEU A 91 1.42 -1.77 -3.06
C LEU A 91 0.72 -0.41 -2.94
N CYS A 92 -0.55 -0.36 -2.55
CA CYS A 92 -1.26 0.89 -2.32
C CYS A 92 -0.68 1.69 -1.15
N ILE A 93 -0.29 1.02 -0.05
CA ILE A 93 0.38 1.68 1.09
C ILE A 93 1.71 2.27 0.62
N GLN A 94 2.54 1.48 -0.06
CA GLN A 94 3.84 1.92 -0.57
C GLN A 94 3.71 3.09 -1.56
N GLU A 95 2.70 3.05 -2.44
CA GLU A 95 2.37 4.16 -3.35
C GLU A 95 2.06 5.44 -2.56
N GLY A 96 1.17 5.38 -1.57
CA GLY A 96 0.82 6.54 -0.77
C GLY A 96 1.97 7.11 0.06
N GLU A 97 2.82 6.24 0.64
CA GLU A 97 4.04 6.66 1.35
C GLU A 97 5.05 7.34 0.41
N SER A 98 5.21 6.79 -0.80
CA SER A 98 6.07 7.37 -1.83
C SER A 98 5.57 8.75 -2.26
N ARG A 99 4.26 8.90 -2.48
CA ARG A 99 3.63 10.21 -2.81
C ARG A 99 3.83 11.23 -1.70
N LEU A 100 3.59 10.83 -0.44
CA LEU A 100 3.80 11.71 0.70
C LEU A 100 5.26 12.17 0.79
N THR A 101 6.20 11.25 0.63
CA THR A 101 7.64 11.55 0.67
C THR A 101 8.02 12.53 -0.43
N MET A 102 7.55 12.32 -1.66
CA MET A 102 7.81 13.24 -2.77
C MET A 102 7.18 14.61 -2.56
N ALA A 103 5.94 14.65 -2.07
CA ALA A 103 5.26 15.89 -1.79
C ALA A 103 6.04 16.71 -0.76
N LEU A 104 6.49 16.09 0.33
CA LEU A 104 7.29 16.77 1.35
C LEU A 104 8.66 17.22 0.81
N HIS A 105 9.35 16.36 0.05
CA HIS A 105 10.69 16.66 -0.45
C HIS A 105 10.69 17.82 -1.46
N TYR A 106 9.74 17.81 -2.40
CA TYR A 106 9.71 18.82 -3.45
C TYR A 106 8.66 19.92 -3.25
N ARG A 107 7.91 19.86 -2.16
CA ARG A 107 6.86 20.83 -1.82
C ARG A 107 5.83 21.01 -2.95
N THR A 108 5.41 19.89 -3.54
CA THR A 108 4.39 19.84 -4.60
C THR A 108 3.43 18.68 -4.33
N PRO A 109 2.13 18.93 -4.13
CA PRO A 109 1.19 17.87 -3.77
C PRO A 109 0.70 17.05 -4.98
N TYR A 110 0.87 17.59 -6.18
CA TYR A 110 0.40 16.98 -7.42
C TYR A 110 1.32 15.86 -7.89
N PRO A 111 0.78 14.83 -8.57
CA PRO A 111 1.58 13.80 -9.22
C PRO A 111 2.56 14.41 -10.21
N ARG A 112 3.83 14.03 -10.11
CA ARG A 112 4.85 14.47 -11.05
C ARG A 112 4.76 13.66 -12.34
N PRO A 113 4.61 14.30 -13.51
CA PRO A 113 4.68 13.59 -14.79
C PRO A 113 6.06 12.95 -14.93
N VAL A 114 6.08 11.65 -15.22
CA VAL A 114 7.34 10.91 -15.37
C VAL A 114 7.91 11.24 -16.75
N ASN A 115 9.08 11.86 -16.75
CA ASN A 115 9.81 12.17 -17.96
C ASN A 115 10.51 10.89 -18.48
N ILE A 116 9.72 9.90 -18.93
CA ILE A 116 10.28 8.75 -19.65
C ILE A 116 10.54 9.24 -21.07
N PRO A 117 11.79 9.43 -21.51
CA PRO A 117 12.07 9.88 -22.86
C PRO A 117 11.46 8.87 -23.84
N TYR A 118 10.56 9.37 -24.70
CA TYR A 118 9.84 8.55 -25.67
C TYR A 118 10.82 7.78 -26.60
N GLY A 119 12.04 8.32 -26.77
CA GLY A 119 13.12 7.78 -27.60
C GLY A 119 14.41 7.39 -26.87
N GLY A 120 14.41 7.21 -25.54
CA GLY A 120 15.60 6.70 -24.82
C GLY A 120 15.90 5.22 -25.10
N LEU A 121 14.97 4.52 -25.75
CA LEU A 121 15.18 3.20 -26.33
C LEU A 121 15.48 3.42 -27.81
N PRO A 122 16.55 2.82 -28.37
CA PRO A 122 16.82 2.93 -29.80
C PRO A 122 15.56 2.51 -30.57
N PRO A 123 15.20 3.20 -31.67
CA PRO A 123 14.10 2.78 -32.52
C PRO A 123 14.45 1.41 -33.07
N SER A 124 14.05 0.35 -32.36
CA SER A 124 14.13 -0.99 -32.91
C SER A 124 13.19 -0.97 -34.11
N MET A 125 13.77 -1.10 -35.30
CA MET A 125 13.08 -1.22 -36.60
C MET A 125 12.21 -2.50 -36.68
N SER A 126 11.96 -3.16 -35.54
CA SER A 126 11.39 -4.49 -35.40
C SER A 126 10.02 -4.41 -34.72
N LYS A 127 9.13 -5.34 -35.09
CA LYS A 127 7.70 -5.44 -34.72
C LYS A 127 7.36 -5.50 -33.21
N ASP A 128 8.30 -5.31 -32.29
CA ASP A 128 8.13 -5.53 -30.84
C ASP A 128 7.74 -4.28 -30.04
N LYS A 129 6.74 -3.54 -30.53
CA LYS A 129 6.08 -2.46 -29.77
C LYS A 129 5.54 -2.95 -28.41
N LYS A 130 5.14 -4.22 -28.31
CA LYS A 130 4.61 -4.84 -27.08
C LYS A 130 5.67 -5.01 -25.99
N ALA A 131 6.91 -5.39 -26.34
CA ALA A 131 8.01 -5.55 -25.39
C ALA A 131 8.43 -4.20 -24.80
N GLN A 132 8.51 -3.16 -25.64
CA GLN A 132 8.79 -1.79 -25.19
C GLN A 132 7.67 -1.24 -24.29
N VAL A 133 6.40 -1.48 -24.64
CA VAL A 133 5.26 -1.09 -23.79
C VAL A 133 5.32 -1.81 -22.43
N ARG A 134 5.69 -3.10 -22.39
CA ARG A 134 5.90 -3.83 -21.13
C ARG A 134 7.03 -3.24 -20.29
N LEU A 135 8.18 -2.96 -20.91
CA LEU A 135 9.31 -2.35 -20.21
C LEU A 135 8.94 -0.96 -19.66
N ARG A 136 8.19 -0.17 -20.43
CA ARG A 136 7.66 1.12 -19.97
C ARG A 136 6.71 0.97 -18.79
N LYS A 137 5.77 0.01 -18.82
CA LYS A 137 4.86 -0.27 -17.69
C LYS A 137 5.64 -0.68 -16.43
N GLN A 138 6.71 -1.46 -16.57
CA GLN A 138 7.57 -1.89 -15.45
C GLN A 138 8.43 -0.74 -14.90
N ALA A 139 8.90 0.17 -15.75
CA ALA A 139 9.72 1.31 -15.37
C ALA A 139 8.91 2.46 -14.73
N LYS A 140 7.58 2.38 -14.69
CA LYS A 140 6.75 3.41 -14.02
C LYS A 140 7.00 3.36 -12.52
N PRO A 141 7.21 4.52 -11.88
CA PRO A 141 7.40 4.55 -10.45
C PRO A 141 6.11 4.22 -9.72
N VAL A 142 6.25 3.61 -8.54
CA VAL A 142 5.13 3.08 -7.75
C VAL A 142 4.10 4.15 -7.39
N TYR A 143 4.52 5.41 -7.24
CA TYR A 143 3.64 6.52 -6.90
C TYR A 143 2.68 6.96 -8.02
N MET A 144 2.79 6.45 -9.25
CA MET A 144 1.94 6.85 -10.38
C MET A 144 0.81 5.86 -10.71
N LYS A 145 0.73 4.70 -10.05
CA LYS A 145 -0.20 3.63 -10.43
C LYS A 145 -1.66 4.09 -10.42
N SER A 146 -2.06 4.95 -9.48
CA SER A 146 -3.45 5.40 -9.39
C SER A 146 -3.86 6.52 -10.37
N HIS A 147 -2.94 7.08 -11.17
CA HIS A 147 -3.22 8.16 -12.13
C HIS A 147 -3.37 7.70 -13.58
N ASP A 148 -3.17 6.40 -13.86
CA ASP A 148 -3.18 5.83 -15.22
C ASP A 148 -4.61 5.48 -15.74
N GLU A 149 -5.69 5.83 -15.03
CA GLU A 149 -7.08 5.45 -15.36
C GLU A 149 -7.88 6.49 -16.17
N TYR A 150 -7.22 7.36 -16.94
CA TYR A 150 -7.91 8.30 -17.85
C TYR A 150 -7.30 8.28 -19.25
#